data_AF-A0A3C1GJ55-F1
#
_entry.id   AF-A0A3C1GJ55-F1
#
_cell.length_a   1.000
_cell.length_b   1.000
_cell.length_c   1.000
_cell.angle_alpha   90.00
_cell.angle_beta   90.00
_cell.angle_gamma   90.00
#
_symmetry.space_group_name_H-M   'P 1'
#
loop_
_entity.id
_entity.type
_entity.pdbx_description
1 polymer ?
#
loop_
_entity_poly.entity_id
_entity_poly.type
_entity_poly.pdbx_seq_one_letter_code
_entity_poly.pdbx_strand_id
1 'polypeptide(L)'
;MTARRLLACSVAAAVLAATGAATAQPPAGVTQPLPPTPRGPEGVARAPEKARPEPKVHVTVPDLARANERGEVEVVARVEFPETTLEERLRSAAFTIRLESVTTAADEERWDAVSLPSCAKGLCDEPLVPPERGAVTKTYRVRLQRNRTAFRVVLRRGGAQPREILSSRVEVPFAPAPRVFVLAIGISKYKETEKRVPNLCYPANDARAIRAYFESARLTAYSGKEELLRSLRQVEVKDLVDEKATKEGILDTFWDMLERTTHQDTVILVFSGHGVRGPLGGDPLHLVPHDGEFTGNPGRFIKKNLALRELFALFGLSMENGGARRLLMIIDT
;
A
#
# COMPACT_ATOMS: atom_id res chain seq x y z
N MET A 1 22.23 38.35 41.25
CA MET A 1 21.27 37.65 42.14
C MET A 1 19.95 37.57 41.37
N THR A 2 19.67 36.46 40.68
CA THR A 2 18.94 35.25 41.17
C THR A 2 17.43 35.52 41.38
N ALA A 3 16.49 34.74 40.84
CA ALA A 3 16.60 33.42 40.19
C ALA A 3 15.58 33.19 39.06
N ARG A 4 15.95 32.31 38.12
CA ARG A 4 15.02 31.66 37.18
C ARG A 4 14.13 30.66 37.94
N ARG A 5 12.89 30.45 37.48
CA ARG A 5 12.17 29.19 37.71
C ARG A 5 11.81 28.56 36.35
N LEU A 6 12.39 27.39 36.11
CA LEU A 6 12.01 26.48 35.04
C LEU A 6 10.74 25.74 35.46
N LEU A 7 9.80 25.55 34.55
CA LEU A 7 8.77 24.52 34.68
C LEU A 7 9.09 23.40 33.68
N ALA A 8 9.52 22.26 34.21
CA ALA A 8 9.63 21.02 33.45
C ALA A 8 8.41 20.16 33.79
N CYS A 9 7.62 19.80 32.78
CA CYS A 9 6.52 18.84 32.94
C CYS A 9 6.92 17.50 32.31
N SER A 10 7.25 16.55 33.17
CA SER A 10 7.47 15.15 32.82
C SER A 10 6.58 14.29 33.71
N VAL A 11 5.66 13.52 33.12
CA VAL A 11 4.93 12.45 33.82
C VAL A 11 4.98 11.20 32.96
N ALA A 12 5.43 10.10 33.57
CA ALA A 12 5.69 8.83 32.92
C ALA A 12 4.45 7.90 32.95
N ALA A 13 4.56 6.78 32.22
CA ALA A 13 3.55 5.74 32.19
C ALA A 13 3.35 5.04 33.56
N ALA A 14 2.12 4.58 33.79
CA ALA A 14 1.81 3.63 34.86
C ALA A 14 1.33 2.31 34.23
N VAL A 15 2.04 1.23 34.53
CA VAL A 15 1.61 -0.16 34.37
C VAL A 15 1.67 -0.78 35.75
N LEU A 16 0.58 -1.39 36.23
CA LEU A 16 0.67 -2.40 37.28
C LEU A 16 -0.43 -3.44 37.11
N ALA A 17 -0.10 -4.68 37.45
CA ALA A 17 -0.95 -5.86 37.25
C ALA A 17 -1.88 -6.11 38.45
N ALA A 18 -2.91 -6.92 38.22
CA ALA A 18 -3.65 -7.60 39.28
C ALA A 18 -3.75 -9.10 38.94
N THR A 19 -3.08 -9.93 39.73
CA THR A 19 -3.18 -11.40 39.69
C THR A 19 -4.32 -11.86 40.60
N GLY A 20 -5.10 -12.86 40.18
CA GLY A 20 -6.09 -13.53 41.03
C GLY A 20 -6.32 -14.96 40.57
N ALA A 21 -5.90 -15.94 41.37
CA ALA A 21 -6.12 -17.36 41.12
C ALA A 21 -7.32 -17.87 41.94
N ALA A 22 -8.09 -18.81 41.38
CA ALA A 22 -9.04 -19.62 42.14
C ALA A 22 -9.18 -21.01 41.49
N THR A 23 -8.96 -22.05 42.30
CA THR A 23 -9.06 -23.47 41.95
C THR A 23 -10.46 -24.01 42.19
N ALA A 24 -11.00 -24.84 41.28
CA ALA A 24 -12.06 -25.81 41.61
C ALA A 24 -12.10 -27.00 40.62
N GLN A 25 -12.11 -28.21 41.20
CA GLN A 25 -12.39 -29.54 40.62
C GLN A 25 -13.32 -30.24 41.66
N PRO A 26 -13.91 -31.44 41.43
CA PRO A 26 -13.99 -32.27 40.24
C PRO A 26 -15.47 -32.33 39.75
N PRO A 27 -16.25 -33.45 39.61
CA PRO A 27 -16.00 -34.90 39.71
C PRO A 27 -15.63 -35.57 38.37
N ALA A 28 -15.48 -36.90 38.38
CA ALA A 28 -15.30 -37.73 37.18
C ALA A 28 -16.57 -38.56 36.90
N GLY A 29 -16.97 -38.67 35.62
CA GLY A 29 -18.03 -39.57 35.17
C GLY A 29 -17.46 -40.88 34.63
N VAL A 30 -17.84 -42.01 35.21
CA VAL A 30 -17.47 -43.35 34.74
C VAL A 30 -18.42 -43.78 33.62
N THR A 31 -17.88 -44.15 32.45
CA THR A 31 -18.65 -44.75 31.35
C THR A 31 -18.18 -46.18 31.09
N GLN A 32 -19.09 -47.14 31.22
CA GLN A 32 -18.83 -48.55 30.87
C GLN A 32 -18.88 -48.75 29.34
N PRO A 33 -18.06 -49.66 28.77
CA PRO A 33 -18.16 -50.03 27.36
C PRO A 33 -19.31 -51.02 27.11
N LEU A 34 -20.06 -50.81 26.03
CA LEU A 34 -21.10 -51.74 25.54
C LEU A 34 -20.48 -52.98 24.86
N PRO A 35 -21.17 -54.14 24.87
CA PRO A 35 -20.68 -55.37 24.24
C PRO A 35 -20.72 -55.31 22.70
N PRO A 36 -19.86 -56.07 22.00
CA PRO A 36 -19.79 -56.05 20.54
C PRO A 36 -20.92 -56.82 19.85
N THR A 37 -21.54 -56.20 18.85
CA THR A 37 -22.55 -56.81 17.98
C THR A 37 -21.91 -57.82 17.01
N PRO A 38 -22.50 -59.01 16.78
CA PRO A 38 -21.93 -59.98 15.82
C PRO A 38 -21.98 -59.49 14.38
N ARG A 39 -20.92 -59.78 13.61
CA ARG A 39 -20.82 -59.47 12.18
C ARG A 39 -21.62 -60.49 11.35
N GLY A 40 -22.48 -59.99 10.47
CA GLY A 40 -23.02 -60.78 9.36
C GLY A 40 -21.95 -61.03 8.27
N PRO A 41 -22.09 -62.09 7.45
CA PRO A 41 -21.11 -62.44 6.42
C PRO A 41 -21.34 -61.68 5.09
N GLU A 42 -20.44 -61.93 4.14
CA GLU A 42 -20.56 -61.62 2.69
C GLU A 42 -20.44 -60.15 2.24
N GLY A 43 -19.23 -59.61 2.37
CA GLY A 43 -18.75 -58.53 1.50
C GLY A 43 -18.09 -59.09 0.24
N VAL A 44 -18.79 -59.09 -0.89
CA VAL A 44 -18.16 -59.37 -2.21
C VAL A 44 -17.09 -58.30 -2.46
N ALA A 45 -15.84 -58.73 -2.60
CA ALA A 45 -14.72 -57.84 -2.86
C ALA A 45 -14.88 -57.17 -4.23
N ARG A 46 -15.36 -55.92 -4.25
CA ARG A 46 -15.29 -55.09 -5.45
C ARG A 46 -13.82 -54.94 -5.86
N ALA A 47 -13.51 -55.28 -7.10
CA ALA A 47 -12.20 -55.01 -7.68
C ALA A 47 -11.86 -53.52 -7.50
N PRO A 48 -10.60 -53.18 -7.22
CA PRO A 48 -10.20 -51.79 -7.01
C PRO A 48 -10.52 -50.98 -8.27
N GLU A 49 -11.39 -49.98 -8.12
CA GLU A 49 -11.68 -49.04 -9.19
C GLU A 49 -10.36 -48.35 -9.57
N LYS A 50 -9.90 -48.56 -10.81
CA LYS A 50 -8.67 -47.93 -11.30
C LYS A 50 -8.80 -46.43 -11.08
N ALA A 51 -7.86 -45.86 -10.31
CA ALA A 51 -7.83 -44.44 -10.01
C ALA A 51 -7.93 -43.65 -11.33
N ARG A 52 -9.03 -42.93 -11.49
CA ARG A 52 -9.28 -42.15 -12.71
C ARG A 52 -8.27 -40.99 -12.73
N PRO A 53 -7.68 -40.66 -13.89
CA PRO A 53 -6.81 -39.50 -13.95
C PRO A 53 -7.62 -38.22 -13.65
N GLU A 54 -7.10 -37.40 -12.75
CA GLU A 54 -7.76 -36.16 -12.32
C GLU A 54 -7.20 -34.94 -13.07
N PRO A 55 -8.02 -33.88 -13.29
CA PRO A 55 -7.56 -32.64 -13.92
C PRO A 55 -6.58 -31.89 -13.01
N LYS A 56 -5.63 -31.18 -13.62
CA LYS A 56 -4.65 -30.34 -12.91
C LYS A 56 -4.98 -28.87 -13.10
N VAL A 57 -4.76 -28.05 -12.08
CA VAL A 57 -4.91 -26.59 -12.13
C VAL A 57 -3.58 -25.94 -11.78
N HIS A 58 -3.07 -25.13 -12.70
CA HIS A 58 -1.87 -24.32 -12.53
C HIS A 58 -2.26 -22.84 -12.53
N VAL A 59 -1.77 -22.08 -11.57
CA VAL A 59 -1.99 -20.63 -11.48
C VAL A 59 -0.64 -19.93 -11.56
N THR A 60 -0.55 -18.92 -12.42
CA THR A 60 0.65 -18.11 -12.60
C THR A 60 0.29 -16.62 -12.69
N VAL A 61 1.26 -15.79 -12.33
CA VAL A 61 1.20 -14.32 -12.49
C VAL A 61 2.43 -13.93 -13.31
N PRO A 62 2.32 -13.79 -14.64
CA PRO A 62 3.48 -13.72 -15.53
C PRO A 62 4.25 -12.39 -15.49
N ASP A 63 3.63 -11.31 -14.98
CA ASP A 63 4.21 -9.96 -14.95
C ASP A 63 4.07 -9.29 -13.57
N LEU A 64 4.45 -10.02 -12.52
CA LEU A 64 4.30 -9.61 -11.12
C LEU A 64 4.94 -8.23 -10.81
N ALA A 65 6.09 -7.94 -11.43
CA ALA A 65 6.82 -6.69 -11.21
C ALA A 65 6.02 -5.48 -11.73
N ARG A 66 5.61 -5.48 -13.00
CA ARG A 66 4.82 -4.38 -13.58
C ARG A 66 3.35 -4.40 -13.15
N ALA A 67 2.87 -5.49 -12.55
CA ALA A 67 1.55 -5.53 -11.93
C ALA A 67 1.51 -4.68 -10.66
N ASN A 68 2.55 -4.77 -9.82
CA ASN A 68 2.73 -3.91 -8.66
C ASN A 68 2.85 -2.42 -9.05
N GLU A 69 3.49 -2.11 -10.19
CA GLU A 69 3.57 -0.75 -10.74
C GLU A 69 2.22 -0.19 -11.25
N ARG A 70 1.26 -1.06 -11.58
CA ARG A 70 -0.05 -0.66 -12.12
C ARG A 70 -1.19 -0.77 -11.12
N GLY A 71 -0.96 -1.43 -9.98
CA GLY A 71 -2.02 -1.79 -9.02
C GLY A 71 -3.01 -2.83 -9.57
N GLU A 72 -2.69 -3.46 -10.71
CA GLU A 72 -3.53 -4.40 -11.44
C GLU A 72 -2.65 -5.57 -11.92
N VAL A 73 -3.14 -6.79 -11.71
CA VAL A 73 -2.42 -8.03 -12.03
C VAL A 73 -3.21 -8.90 -13.00
N GLU A 74 -2.53 -9.55 -13.92
CA GLU A 74 -3.09 -10.65 -14.72
C GLU A 74 -2.80 -11.98 -14.01
N VAL A 75 -3.86 -12.64 -13.54
CA VAL A 75 -3.81 -13.99 -12.98
C VAL A 75 -4.20 -14.96 -14.09
N VAL A 76 -3.27 -15.84 -14.47
CA VAL A 76 -3.47 -16.84 -15.53
C VAL A 76 -3.71 -18.19 -14.89
N ALA A 77 -4.89 -18.74 -15.15
CA ALA A 77 -5.31 -20.06 -14.71
C ALA A 77 -5.29 -21.04 -15.88
N ARG A 78 -4.49 -22.10 -15.79
CA ARG A 78 -4.39 -23.17 -16.79
C ARG A 78 -4.90 -24.47 -16.20
N VAL A 79 -5.99 -25.00 -16.74
CA VAL A 79 -6.60 -26.28 -16.35
C VAL A 79 -6.27 -27.32 -17.40
N GLU A 80 -5.55 -28.37 -17.01
CA GLU A 80 -5.19 -29.48 -17.89
C GLU A 80 -6.11 -30.66 -17.65
N PHE A 81 -6.80 -31.11 -18.71
CA PHE A 81 -7.70 -32.26 -18.65
C PHE A 81 -6.97 -33.50 -19.17
N PRO A 82 -7.05 -34.65 -18.48
CA PRO A 82 -6.51 -35.90 -18.98
C PRO A 82 -7.31 -36.39 -20.19
N GLU A 83 -6.68 -37.22 -21.04
CA GLU A 83 -7.39 -37.86 -22.13
C GLU A 83 -8.53 -38.74 -21.59
N THR A 84 -9.76 -38.42 -21.98
CA THR A 84 -11.00 -39.07 -21.54
C THR A 84 -11.87 -39.39 -22.76
N THR A 85 -12.68 -40.44 -22.64
CA THR A 85 -13.52 -40.89 -23.76
C THR A 85 -14.67 -39.91 -24.04
N LEU A 86 -15.21 -39.91 -25.26
CA LEU A 86 -16.33 -39.02 -25.63
C LEU A 86 -17.57 -39.24 -24.74
N GLU A 87 -17.84 -40.49 -24.34
CA GLU A 87 -18.93 -40.77 -23.40
C GLU A 87 -18.66 -40.23 -21.99
N GLU A 88 -17.42 -40.31 -21.50
CA GLU A 88 -17.05 -39.71 -20.22
C GLU A 88 -17.13 -38.18 -20.28
N ARG A 89 -16.79 -37.56 -21.41
CA ARG A 89 -16.99 -36.13 -21.66
C ARG A 89 -18.48 -35.76 -21.60
N LEU A 90 -19.35 -36.51 -22.27
CA LEU A 90 -20.81 -36.28 -22.25
C LEU A 90 -21.44 -36.54 -20.86
N ARG A 91 -20.87 -37.45 -20.06
CA ARG A 91 -21.26 -37.67 -18.64
C ARG A 91 -20.53 -36.73 -17.66
N SER A 92 -19.56 -35.95 -18.11
CA SER A 92 -18.87 -34.97 -17.29
C SER A 92 -19.73 -33.72 -17.18
N ALA A 93 -20.40 -33.57 -16.03
CA ALA A 93 -21.17 -32.38 -15.73
C ALA A 93 -20.31 -31.12 -15.89
N ALA A 94 -20.93 -30.03 -16.35
CA ALA A 94 -20.26 -28.77 -16.68
C ALA A 94 -19.28 -28.35 -15.57
N PHE A 95 -18.02 -28.11 -15.95
CA PHE A 95 -17.04 -27.57 -15.04
C PHE A 95 -17.21 -26.05 -14.94
N THR A 96 -17.03 -25.49 -13.75
CA THR A 96 -16.88 -24.04 -13.59
C THR A 96 -15.52 -23.72 -12.98
N ILE A 97 -14.94 -22.61 -13.41
CA ILE A 97 -13.73 -22.05 -12.86
C ILE A 97 -14.06 -20.74 -12.16
N ARG A 98 -13.49 -20.57 -10.98
CA ARG A 98 -13.74 -19.44 -10.09
C ARG A 98 -12.42 -18.91 -9.55
N LEU A 99 -12.26 -17.59 -9.56
CA LEU A 99 -11.15 -16.92 -8.91
C LEU A 99 -11.62 -16.34 -7.56
N GLU A 100 -10.95 -16.75 -6.49
CA GLU A 100 -11.11 -16.25 -5.14
C GLU A 100 -9.85 -15.48 -4.73
N SER A 101 -10.01 -14.48 -3.86
CA SER A 101 -8.91 -13.73 -3.27
C SER A 101 -9.10 -13.55 -1.79
N VAL A 102 -8.02 -13.64 -1.01
CA VAL A 102 -7.96 -13.16 0.36
C VAL A 102 -7.01 -11.96 0.45
N THR A 103 -7.45 -10.92 1.15
CA THR A 103 -6.59 -9.80 1.54
C THR A 103 -6.26 -10.00 3.02
N THR A 104 -5.05 -10.46 3.34
CA THR A 104 -4.69 -10.75 4.74
C THR A 104 -4.39 -9.44 5.48
N ALA A 105 -5.41 -8.88 6.13
CA ALA A 105 -5.32 -7.67 6.97
C ALA A 105 -5.32 -7.97 8.48
N ALA A 106 -5.87 -9.13 8.89
CA ALA A 106 -5.91 -9.65 10.25
C ALA A 106 -5.83 -11.19 10.22
N ASP A 107 -5.60 -11.83 11.36
CA ASP A 107 -5.20 -13.24 11.49
C ASP A 107 -6.31 -14.30 11.21
N GLU A 108 -7.36 -13.96 10.46
CA GLU A 108 -8.38 -14.90 9.96
C GLU A 108 -8.40 -14.94 8.43
N GLU A 109 -8.12 -16.12 7.86
CA GLU A 109 -7.99 -16.32 6.41
C GLU A 109 -9.36 -16.52 5.73
N ARG A 110 -10.07 -15.42 5.47
CA ARG A 110 -11.36 -15.43 4.77
C ARG A 110 -11.19 -15.22 3.26
N TRP A 111 -11.51 -16.26 2.48
CA TRP A 111 -11.52 -16.22 1.02
C TRP A 111 -12.85 -15.70 0.48
N ASP A 112 -12.82 -14.55 -0.19
CA ASP A 112 -13.98 -13.98 -0.88
C ASP A 112 -13.81 -14.09 -2.40
N ALA A 113 -14.92 -14.11 -3.14
CA ALA A 113 -14.89 -14.15 -4.60
C ALA A 113 -14.34 -12.83 -5.17
N VAL A 114 -13.46 -12.91 -6.18
CA VAL A 114 -12.97 -11.70 -6.84
C VAL A 114 -14.12 -11.05 -7.59
N SER A 115 -14.47 -9.83 -7.19
CA SER A 115 -15.40 -8.98 -7.95
C SER A 115 -14.68 -8.41 -9.17
N LEU A 116 -14.71 -9.16 -10.27
CA LEU A 116 -14.20 -8.69 -11.56
C LEU A 116 -15.10 -7.60 -12.13
N PRO A 117 -14.57 -6.58 -12.85
CA PRO A 117 -15.37 -5.50 -13.44
C PRO A 117 -16.46 -5.98 -14.41
N SER A 118 -16.29 -7.17 -15.01
CA SER A 118 -17.26 -7.84 -15.88
C SER A 118 -18.41 -8.53 -15.15
N CYS A 119 -18.36 -8.66 -13.81
CA CYS A 119 -19.32 -9.42 -13.02
C CYS A 119 -20.10 -8.51 -12.06
N ALA A 120 -21.26 -8.02 -12.51
CA ALA A 120 -22.11 -7.06 -11.78
C ALA A 120 -22.67 -7.53 -10.41
N LYS A 121 -22.33 -8.73 -9.93
CA LYS A 121 -22.84 -9.33 -8.67
C LYS A 121 -21.78 -10.12 -7.86
N GLY A 122 -20.48 -9.92 -8.11
CA GLY A 122 -19.42 -10.45 -7.24
C GLY A 122 -19.22 -11.98 -7.24
N LEU A 123 -19.87 -12.74 -8.12
CA LEU A 123 -19.56 -14.15 -8.38
C LEU A 123 -19.37 -14.38 -9.87
N CYS A 124 -18.17 -14.82 -10.25
CA CYS A 124 -17.79 -15.21 -11.61
C CYS A 124 -17.48 -16.71 -11.64
N ASP A 125 -18.49 -17.57 -11.47
CA ASP A 125 -18.34 -19.00 -11.76
C ASP A 125 -18.47 -19.17 -13.29
N GLU A 126 -17.35 -19.05 -14.01
CA GLU A 126 -17.38 -19.15 -15.48
C GLU A 126 -17.46 -20.62 -15.94
N PRO A 127 -18.35 -20.97 -16.88
CA PRO A 127 -18.40 -22.31 -17.45
C PRO A 127 -17.13 -22.59 -18.28
N LEU A 128 -16.50 -23.72 -18.01
CA LEU A 128 -15.47 -24.32 -18.84
C LEU A 128 -16.11 -25.37 -19.75
N VAL A 129 -15.95 -25.21 -21.06
CA VAL A 129 -16.15 -26.29 -22.03
C VAL A 129 -14.84 -27.08 -22.11
N PRO A 130 -14.78 -28.36 -21.71
CA PRO A 130 -13.55 -29.14 -21.79
C PRO A 130 -13.15 -29.36 -23.25
N PRO A 131 -11.90 -29.05 -23.65
CA PRO A 131 -11.41 -29.26 -24.99
C PRO A 131 -11.26 -30.77 -25.26
N GLU A 132 -11.15 -31.13 -26.53
CA GLU A 132 -11.01 -32.53 -26.95
C GLU A 132 -9.74 -33.18 -26.39
N ARG A 133 -8.66 -32.38 -26.32
CA ARG A 133 -7.39 -32.67 -25.64
C ARG A 133 -6.77 -31.36 -25.14
N GLY A 134 -5.91 -31.45 -24.12
CA GLY A 134 -5.02 -30.37 -23.70
C GLY A 134 -5.57 -29.50 -22.57
N ALA A 135 -5.19 -28.22 -22.59
CA ALA A 135 -5.40 -27.29 -21.49
C ALA A 135 -6.33 -26.13 -21.87
N VAL A 136 -7.20 -25.72 -20.94
CA VAL A 136 -7.93 -24.45 -21.03
C VAL A 136 -7.17 -23.40 -20.23
N THR A 137 -6.90 -22.26 -20.85
CA THR A 137 -6.32 -21.09 -20.18
C THR A 137 -7.39 -20.01 -20.02
N LYS A 138 -7.49 -19.44 -18.82
CA LYS A 138 -8.31 -18.28 -18.49
C LYS A 138 -7.42 -17.21 -17.86
N THR A 139 -7.62 -15.96 -18.26
CA THR A 139 -6.86 -14.81 -17.76
C THR A 139 -7.80 -13.85 -17.07
N TYR A 140 -7.51 -13.52 -15.81
CA TYR A 140 -8.29 -12.61 -14.99
C TYR A 140 -7.47 -11.34 -14.73
N ARG A 141 -8.06 -10.18 -15.01
CA ARG A 141 -7.51 -8.88 -14.59
C ARG A 141 -8.08 -8.51 -13.22
N VAL A 142 -7.21 -8.40 -12.23
CA VAL A 142 -7.62 -8.13 -10.84
C VAL A 142 -6.90 -6.91 -10.30
N ARG A 143 -7.63 -6.00 -9.65
CA ARG A 143 -7.03 -4.92 -8.86
C ARG A 143 -6.45 -5.47 -7.58
N LEU A 144 -5.18 -5.19 -7.36
CA LEU A 144 -4.50 -5.53 -6.10
C LEU A 144 -5.07 -4.63 -5.00
N GLN A 145 -5.57 -5.25 -3.93
CA GLN A 145 -5.92 -4.52 -2.73
C GLN A 145 -4.65 -4.14 -1.97
N ARG A 146 -4.72 -3.08 -1.15
CA ARG A 146 -3.61 -2.69 -0.27
C ARG A 146 -3.44 -3.77 0.80
N ASN A 147 -2.46 -4.66 0.62
CA ASN A 147 -1.90 -5.70 1.51
C ASN A 147 -1.55 -6.95 0.67
N ARG A 148 -0.94 -7.97 1.30
CA ARG A 148 -0.74 -9.28 0.65
C ARG A 148 -2.07 -9.79 0.11
N THR A 149 -2.12 -9.98 -1.20
CA THR A 149 -3.26 -10.60 -1.89
C THR A 149 -2.84 -12.01 -2.28
N ALA A 150 -3.52 -13.02 -1.75
CA ALA A 150 -3.39 -14.37 -2.27
C ALA A 150 -4.58 -14.66 -3.19
N PHE A 151 -4.30 -15.29 -4.32
CA PHE A 151 -5.28 -15.74 -5.29
C PHE A 151 -5.42 -17.25 -5.22
N ARG A 152 -6.65 -17.75 -5.30
CA ARG A 152 -6.98 -19.16 -5.36
C ARG A 152 -7.92 -19.38 -6.54
N VAL A 153 -7.49 -20.21 -7.48
CA VAL A 153 -8.38 -20.69 -8.53
C VAL A 153 -9.00 -21.99 -8.06
N VAL A 154 -10.33 -22.08 -8.12
CA VAL A 154 -11.10 -23.26 -7.74
C VAL A 154 -11.76 -23.84 -8.99
N LEU A 155 -11.49 -25.11 -9.27
CA LEU A 155 -12.21 -25.90 -10.27
C LEU A 155 -13.37 -26.64 -9.60
N ARG A 156 -14.59 -26.39 -10.06
CA ARG A 156 -15.81 -27.08 -9.61
C ARG A 156 -16.40 -27.92 -10.73
N ARG A 157 -17.13 -28.98 -10.37
CA ARG A 157 -17.94 -29.80 -11.30
C ARG A 157 -19.41 -29.72 -10.94
N GLY A 158 -20.24 -29.53 -11.96
CA GLY A 158 -21.66 -29.24 -11.85
C GLY A 158 -22.53 -30.40 -11.35
N GLY A 159 -23.72 -30.04 -10.88
CA GLY A 159 -24.71 -30.90 -10.22
C GLY A 159 -25.54 -30.04 -9.26
N ALA A 160 -26.47 -30.65 -8.52
CA ALA A 160 -27.29 -29.92 -7.53
C ALA A 160 -26.47 -29.35 -6.35
N GLN A 161 -25.25 -29.86 -6.12
CA GLN A 161 -24.26 -29.32 -5.19
C GLN A 161 -22.88 -29.31 -5.86
N PRO A 162 -22.35 -28.14 -6.26
CA PRO A 162 -21.01 -28.04 -6.82
C PRO A 162 -19.97 -28.51 -5.80
N ARG A 163 -19.08 -29.43 -6.21
CA ARG A 163 -17.92 -29.82 -5.41
C ARG A 163 -16.66 -29.17 -5.96
N GLU A 164 -15.83 -28.63 -5.08
CA GLU A 164 -14.44 -28.33 -5.39
C GLU A 164 -13.71 -29.64 -5.71
N ILE A 165 -12.94 -29.64 -6.80
CA ILE A 165 -12.08 -30.74 -7.22
C ILE A 165 -10.63 -30.41 -6.92
N LEU A 166 -10.21 -29.20 -7.31
CA LEU A 166 -8.83 -28.76 -7.17
C LEU A 166 -8.80 -27.26 -6.90
N SER A 167 -7.79 -26.82 -6.14
CA SER A 167 -7.38 -25.42 -6.11
C SER A 167 -5.87 -25.25 -6.09
N SER A 168 -5.43 -24.10 -6.62
CA SER A 168 -4.04 -23.69 -6.67
C SER A 168 -3.92 -22.23 -6.24
N ARG A 169 -2.92 -21.95 -5.39
CA ARG A 169 -2.70 -20.65 -4.74
C ARG A 169 -1.46 -19.96 -5.31
N VAL A 170 -1.57 -18.65 -5.53
CA VAL A 170 -0.43 -17.75 -5.77
C VAL A 170 -0.52 -16.58 -4.79
N GLU A 171 0.57 -16.31 -4.07
CA GLU A 171 0.70 -15.08 -3.30
C GLU A 171 1.31 -13.99 -4.17
N VAL A 172 0.65 -12.83 -4.23
CA VAL A 172 1.21 -11.63 -4.83
C VAL A 172 1.74 -10.75 -3.69
N PRO A 173 3.08 -10.65 -3.52
CA PRO A 173 3.67 -9.65 -2.63
C PRO A 173 3.31 -8.26 -3.17
N PHE A 174 2.51 -7.52 -2.42
CA PHE A 174 2.13 -6.15 -2.73
C PHE A 174 3.39 -5.26 -2.85
N ALA A 175 3.28 -4.20 -3.66
CA ALA A 175 4.26 -3.12 -3.76
C ALA A 175 4.69 -2.61 -2.35
N PRO A 176 5.91 -2.05 -2.19
CA PRO A 176 6.31 -1.47 -0.92
C PRO A 176 5.26 -0.45 -0.43
N ALA A 177 5.01 -0.43 0.88
CA ALA A 177 4.02 0.48 1.47
C ALA A 177 4.31 1.93 1.04
N PRO A 178 3.28 2.72 0.67
CA PRO A 178 3.46 4.03 0.07
C PRO A 178 4.27 4.93 1.00
N ARG A 179 5.33 5.51 0.47
CA ARG A 179 6.27 6.33 1.23
C ARG A 179 5.78 7.77 1.29
N VAL A 180 6.21 8.48 2.32
CA VAL A 180 5.98 9.92 2.45
C VAL A 180 7.32 10.63 2.41
N PHE A 181 7.48 11.53 1.45
CA PHE A 181 8.64 12.39 1.30
C PHE A 181 8.26 13.79 1.77
N VAL A 182 9.02 14.35 2.72
CA VAL A 182 8.74 15.65 3.31
C VAL A 182 9.93 16.59 3.11
N LEU A 183 9.72 17.68 2.38
CA LEU A 183 10.66 18.80 2.27
C LEU A 183 10.13 19.98 3.09
N ALA A 184 10.78 20.27 4.21
CA ALA A 184 10.44 21.40 5.08
C ALA A 184 11.42 22.56 4.87
N ILE A 185 10.94 23.71 4.42
CA ILE A 185 11.74 24.89 4.09
C ILE A 185 11.38 26.01 5.07
N GLY A 186 12.37 26.59 5.73
CA GLY A 186 12.16 27.60 6.78
C GLY A 186 13.20 28.70 6.74
N ILE A 187 12.80 29.91 6.36
CA ILE A 187 13.74 31.00 6.07
C ILE A 187 13.53 32.17 7.04
N SER A 188 14.31 32.15 8.12
CA SER A 188 14.34 33.20 9.15
C SER A 188 15.37 34.29 8.82
N LYS A 189 16.50 33.91 8.23
CA LYS A 189 17.56 34.83 7.81
C LYS A 189 17.62 34.93 6.30
N TYR A 190 17.59 36.15 5.79
CA TYR A 190 17.80 36.45 4.38
C TYR A 190 19.21 37.01 4.18
N LYS A 191 19.79 36.73 3.02
CA LYS A 191 21.09 37.25 2.63
C LYS A 191 21.02 38.78 2.58
N GLU A 192 22.03 39.45 3.13
CA GLU A 192 22.13 40.89 2.99
C GLU A 192 22.40 41.23 1.52
N THR A 193 21.45 41.97 0.93
CA THR A 193 21.47 42.46 -0.45
C THR A 193 21.10 43.94 -0.47
N GLU A 194 21.34 44.61 -1.59
CA GLU A 194 20.99 46.02 -1.82
C GLU A 194 19.51 46.35 -1.53
N LYS A 195 18.63 45.34 -1.64
CA LYS A 195 17.19 45.45 -1.36
C LYS A 195 16.78 44.45 -0.30
N ARG A 196 17.14 44.79 0.93
CA ARG A 196 17.00 43.99 2.15
C ARG A 196 15.60 43.40 2.30
N VAL A 197 15.52 42.07 2.22
CA VAL A 197 14.38 41.29 2.72
C VAL A 197 14.49 41.24 4.25
N PRO A 198 13.44 41.60 5.03
CA PRO A 198 13.50 41.56 6.49
C PRO A 198 13.61 40.14 7.05
N ASN A 199 14.40 39.95 8.10
CA ASN A 199 14.48 38.66 8.80
C ASN A 199 13.18 38.36 9.58
N LEU A 200 12.88 37.06 9.76
CA LEU A 200 11.69 36.53 10.41
C LEU A 200 12.06 35.63 11.60
N CYS A 201 11.26 35.63 12.66
CA CYS A 201 11.62 34.96 13.92
C CYS A 201 11.37 33.45 13.95
N TYR A 202 10.36 32.96 13.23
CA TYR A 202 9.81 31.60 13.40
C TYR A 202 10.07 30.60 12.25
N PRO A 203 10.17 30.98 10.96
CA PRO A 203 10.20 29.99 9.87
C PRO A 203 11.23 28.86 9.98
N ALA A 204 12.47 29.17 10.39
CA ALA A 204 13.50 28.16 10.59
C ALA A 204 13.25 27.24 11.81
N ASN A 205 12.45 27.67 12.78
CA ASN A 205 11.93 26.83 13.86
C ASN A 205 10.80 25.93 13.36
N ASP A 206 9.89 26.46 12.55
CA ASP A 206 8.71 25.72 12.06
C ASP A 206 9.11 24.56 11.15
N ALA A 207 10.06 24.78 10.23
CA ALA A 207 10.62 23.71 9.40
C ALA A 207 11.29 22.59 10.23
N ARG A 208 12.01 22.96 11.31
CA ARG A 208 12.62 21.99 12.24
C ARG A 208 11.56 21.25 13.07
N ALA A 209 10.47 21.92 13.47
CA ALA A 209 9.36 21.32 14.20
C ALA A 209 8.60 20.30 13.34
N ILE A 210 8.33 20.63 12.07
CA ILE A 210 7.76 19.70 11.08
C ILE A 210 8.66 18.47 10.91
N ARG A 211 9.98 18.69 10.80
CA ARG A 211 10.93 17.59 10.70
C ARG A 211 10.90 16.69 11.93
N ALA A 212 10.98 17.26 13.13
CA ALA A 212 10.92 16.50 14.38
C ALA A 212 9.59 15.74 14.54
N TYR A 213 8.47 16.33 14.12
CA TYR A 213 7.16 15.66 14.08
C TYR A 213 7.20 14.41 13.21
N PHE A 214 7.59 14.51 11.94
CA PHE A 214 7.64 13.35 11.03
C PHE A 214 8.70 12.31 11.42
N GLU A 215 9.85 12.72 11.96
CA GLU A 215 10.83 11.79 12.55
C GLU A 215 10.24 11.04 13.76
N SER A 216 9.50 11.72 14.64
CA SER A 216 8.83 11.06 15.78
C SER A 216 7.69 10.12 15.36
N ALA A 217 6.90 10.52 14.35
CA ALA A 217 5.82 9.71 13.79
C ALA A 217 6.35 8.43 13.13
N ARG A 218 7.52 8.51 12.48
CA ARG A 218 8.25 7.34 11.98
C ARG A 218 8.63 6.40 13.14
N LEU A 219 9.12 6.90 14.26
CA LEU A 219 9.49 6.08 15.42
C LEU A 219 8.26 5.43 16.09
N THR A 220 7.14 6.14 16.23
CA THR A 220 5.90 5.58 16.82
C THR A 220 5.19 4.59 15.90
N ALA A 221 5.31 4.73 14.56
CA ALA A 221 4.83 3.72 13.62
C ALA A 221 5.45 2.32 13.84
N TYR A 222 6.71 2.25 14.30
CA TYR A 222 7.37 0.98 14.68
C TYR A 222 6.87 0.40 16.01
N SER A 223 6.32 1.22 16.92
CA SER A 223 5.83 0.75 18.23
C SER A 223 4.41 0.16 18.20
N GLY A 224 3.75 0.19 17.03
CA GLY A 224 2.55 -0.61 16.75
C GLY A 224 1.25 -0.14 17.44
N LYS A 225 1.23 1.04 18.06
CA LYS A 225 0.08 1.56 18.83
C LYS A 225 -1.00 2.27 18.02
N GLU A 226 -0.72 2.72 16.78
CA GLU A 226 -1.72 3.39 15.94
C GLU A 226 -1.75 2.80 14.53
N GLU A 227 -2.96 2.48 14.07
CA GLU A 227 -3.23 1.85 12.78
C GLU A 227 -2.98 2.83 11.62
N LEU A 228 -3.28 4.12 11.82
CA LEU A 228 -3.03 5.17 10.83
C LEU A 228 -1.51 5.35 10.58
N LEU A 229 -0.70 5.36 11.65
CA LEU A 229 0.76 5.48 11.57
C LEU A 229 1.44 4.23 10.99
N ARG A 230 0.84 3.03 11.13
CA ARG A 230 1.33 1.80 10.46
C ARG A 230 1.37 1.91 8.93
N SER A 231 0.66 2.86 8.33
CA SER A 231 0.76 3.16 6.89
C SER A 231 1.99 4.01 6.52
N LEU A 232 2.52 4.80 7.47
CA LEU A 232 3.66 5.72 7.30
C LEU A 232 5.02 5.05 7.61
N ARG A 233 5.17 3.74 7.37
CA ARG A 233 6.39 2.99 7.77
C ARG A 233 7.69 3.46 7.10
N GLN A 234 7.60 4.25 6.04
CA GLN A 234 8.72 4.82 5.32
C GLN A 234 8.48 6.32 5.08
N VAL A 235 8.82 7.14 6.08
CA VAL A 235 8.93 8.59 5.92
C VAL A 235 10.39 8.98 5.71
N GLU A 236 10.64 9.72 4.64
CA GLU A 236 11.88 10.48 4.43
C GLU A 236 11.61 11.96 4.65
N VAL A 237 12.47 12.62 5.41
CA VAL A 237 12.32 14.05 5.75
C VAL A 237 13.64 14.75 5.56
N LYS A 238 13.60 15.93 4.93
CA LYS A 238 14.76 16.82 4.75
C LYS A 238 14.34 18.25 5.05
N ASP A 239 15.13 18.95 5.85
CA ASP A 239 14.93 20.37 6.15
C ASP A 239 15.97 21.26 5.44
N LEU A 240 15.49 22.35 4.86
CA LEU A 240 16.31 23.45 4.33
C LEU A 240 16.01 24.71 5.13
N VAL A 241 16.99 25.15 5.91
CA VAL A 241 16.86 26.33 6.77
C VAL A 241 17.88 27.40 6.44
N ASP A 242 17.45 28.65 6.53
CA ASP A 242 18.28 29.85 6.39
C ASP A 242 19.26 29.75 5.20
N GLU A 243 20.58 29.77 5.44
CA GLU A 243 21.61 29.85 4.42
C GLU A 243 21.62 28.65 3.43
N LYS A 244 20.95 27.54 3.76
CA LYS A 244 20.77 26.36 2.88
C LYS A 244 19.56 26.46 1.95
N ALA A 245 18.61 27.35 2.23
CA ALA A 245 17.37 27.52 1.49
C ALA A 245 17.52 28.56 0.36
N THR A 246 18.58 28.43 -0.45
CA THR A 246 18.75 29.22 -1.69
C THR A 246 17.78 28.75 -2.77
N LYS A 247 17.57 29.56 -3.83
CA LYS A 247 16.68 29.15 -4.94
C LYS A 247 17.09 27.80 -5.53
N GLU A 248 18.38 27.67 -5.82
CA GLU A 248 19.04 26.46 -6.34
C GLU A 248 18.92 25.29 -5.34
N GLY A 249 19.31 25.48 -4.08
CA GLY A 249 19.27 24.43 -3.06
C GLY A 249 17.87 23.87 -2.80
N ILE A 250 16.82 24.70 -2.93
CA ILE A 250 15.41 24.27 -2.88
C ILE A 250 15.04 23.43 -4.10
N LEU A 251 15.34 23.93 -5.32
CA LEU A 251 15.01 23.24 -6.57
C LEU A 251 15.73 21.89 -6.67
N ASP A 252 17.03 21.85 -6.42
CA ASP A 252 17.86 20.64 -6.49
C ASP A 252 17.42 19.60 -5.46
N THR A 253 17.14 20.03 -4.22
CA THR A 253 16.65 19.14 -3.17
C THR A 253 15.26 18.59 -3.48
N PHE A 254 14.38 19.41 -4.06
CA PHE A 254 13.06 18.95 -4.48
C PHE A 254 13.16 17.97 -5.66
N TRP A 255 14.06 18.21 -6.61
CA TRP A 255 14.30 17.30 -7.73
C TRP A 255 14.89 15.95 -7.30
N ASP A 256 15.98 15.94 -6.51
CA ASP A 256 16.57 14.71 -5.92
C ASP A 256 15.52 13.89 -5.14
N MET A 257 14.64 14.57 -4.42
CA MET A 257 13.54 13.92 -3.72
C MET A 257 12.55 13.27 -4.70
N LEU A 258 12.16 13.98 -5.77
CA LEU A 258 11.21 13.50 -6.77
C LEU A 258 11.74 12.33 -7.60
N GLU A 259 13.02 12.35 -8.03
CA GLU A 259 13.66 11.25 -8.78
C GLU A 259 13.60 9.92 -8.02
N ARG A 260 13.51 9.97 -6.69
CA ARG A 260 13.47 8.79 -5.82
C ARG A 260 12.04 8.33 -5.50
N THR A 261 11.00 9.00 -6.00
CA THR A 261 9.58 8.67 -5.79
C THR A 261 9.00 7.69 -6.81
N THR A 262 7.85 7.11 -6.48
CA THR A 262 7.00 6.31 -7.36
C THR A 262 5.56 6.82 -7.30
N HIS A 263 4.74 6.49 -8.29
CA HIS A 263 3.31 6.85 -8.36
C HIS A 263 2.46 6.51 -7.12
N GLN A 264 2.92 5.63 -6.22
CA GLN A 264 2.23 5.31 -4.96
C GLN A 264 2.58 6.28 -3.83
N ASP A 265 3.75 6.90 -3.89
CA ASP A 265 4.27 7.77 -2.85
C ASP A 265 3.53 9.11 -2.78
N THR A 266 3.73 9.82 -1.67
CA THR A 266 3.18 11.16 -1.43
C THR A 266 4.30 12.12 -1.08
N VAL A 267 4.31 13.29 -1.74
CA VAL A 267 5.27 14.36 -1.49
C VAL A 267 4.56 15.47 -0.72
N ILE A 268 5.18 15.92 0.36
CA ILE A 268 4.73 17.04 1.18
C ILE A 268 5.83 18.11 1.12
N LEU A 269 5.51 19.26 0.55
CA LEU A 269 6.38 20.43 0.59
C LEU A 269 5.78 21.44 1.57
N VAL A 270 6.54 21.81 2.59
CA VAL A 270 6.17 22.89 3.51
C VAL A 270 7.15 24.03 3.35
N PHE A 271 6.63 25.23 3.17
CA PHE A 271 7.42 26.46 3.11
C PHE A 271 6.92 27.44 4.16
N SER A 272 7.83 27.93 5.01
CA SER A 272 7.63 29.12 5.83
C SER A 272 8.72 30.15 5.51
N GLY A 273 8.33 31.40 5.29
CA GLY A 273 9.22 32.48 4.84
C GLY A 273 8.45 33.56 4.08
N HIS A 274 9.13 34.56 3.50
CA HIS A 274 8.41 35.61 2.76
C HIS A 274 7.78 35.09 1.46
N GLY A 275 6.53 35.50 1.24
CA GLY A 275 5.83 35.40 -0.05
C GLY A 275 5.64 36.78 -0.68
N VAL A 276 5.79 36.88 -2.00
CA VAL A 276 5.65 38.14 -2.74
C VAL A 276 4.96 37.91 -4.08
N ARG A 277 4.04 38.79 -4.45
CA ARG A 277 3.44 38.79 -5.80
C ARG A 277 4.45 39.32 -6.81
N GLY A 278 4.44 38.78 -8.02
CA GLY A 278 5.36 39.24 -9.06
C GLY A 278 5.12 40.71 -9.47
N PRO A 279 6.12 41.35 -10.09
CA PRO A 279 6.07 42.76 -10.44
C PRO A 279 5.09 43.07 -11.59
N LEU A 280 4.58 42.05 -12.29
CA LEU A 280 3.52 42.21 -13.29
C LEU A 280 2.16 41.88 -12.66
N GLY A 281 1.18 42.74 -12.86
CA GLY A 281 -0.16 42.56 -12.30
C GLY A 281 -0.80 41.25 -12.75
N GLY A 282 -1.07 40.35 -11.80
CA GLY A 282 -1.59 39.00 -12.07
C GLY A 282 -0.55 37.88 -11.96
N ASP A 283 0.72 38.20 -11.70
CA ASP A 283 1.76 37.19 -11.45
C ASP A 283 1.39 36.28 -10.25
N PRO A 284 1.69 34.96 -10.33
CA PRO A 284 1.49 34.03 -9.22
C PRO A 284 2.35 34.39 -8.01
N LEU A 285 2.01 33.82 -6.85
CA LEU A 285 2.85 33.90 -5.66
C LEU A 285 4.26 33.38 -5.96
N HIS A 286 5.25 34.19 -5.64
CA HIS A 286 6.66 33.78 -5.59
C HIS A 286 7.06 33.66 -4.12
N LEU A 287 7.71 32.55 -3.80
CA LEU A 287 8.38 32.32 -2.53
C LEU A 287 9.75 33.01 -2.59
N VAL A 288 10.19 33.62 -1.50
CA VAL A 288 11.49 34.30 -1.42
C VAL A 288 12.52 33.36 -0.78
N PRO A 289 13.52 32.86 -1.51
CA PRO A 289 14.60 32.06 -0.95
C PRO A 289 15.55 32.92 -0.10
N HIS A 290 16.49 32.29 0.61
CA HIS A 290 17.51 32.99 1.39
C HIS A 290 18.29 34.02 0.56
N ASP A 291 18.61 33.69 -0.69
CA ASP A 291 19.31 34.59 -1.63
C ASP A 291 18.36 35.40 -2.53
N GLY A 292 17.06 35.38 -2.21
CA GLY A 292 15.99 36.13 -2.86
C GLY A 292 15.98 37.63 -2.52
N GLU A 293 15.18 38.41 -3.27
CA GLU A 293 15.20 39.87 -3.19
C GLU A 293 13.85 40.52 -3.52
N PHE A 294 13.50 41.59 -2.80
CA PHE A 294 12.40 42.48 -3.15
C PHE A 294 12.85 43.53 -4.16
N THR A 295 12.75 43.22 -5.47
CA THR A 295 13.20 44.14 -6.53
C THR A 295 12.15 44.38 -7.61
N GLY A 296 11.95 45.65 -7.97
CA GLY A 296 11.10 46.06 -9.10
C GLY A 296 11.72 45.85 -10.49
N ASN A 297 12.90 45.23 -10.60
CA ASN A 297 13.43 44.79 -11.91
C ASN A 297 12.91 43.37 -12.20
N PRO A 298 12.04 43.15 -13.21
CA PRO A 298 11.40 41.85 -13.42
C PRO A 298 12.37 40.70 -13.70
N GLY A 299 13.44 40.95 -14.47
CA GLY A 299 14.44 39.93 -14.78
C GLY A 299 15.22 39.47 -13.54
N ARG A 300 15.67 40.41 -12.70
CA ARG A 300 16.35 40.11 -11.43
C ARG A 300 15.39 39.42 -10.45
N PHE A 301 14.14 39.86 -10.39
CA PHE A 301 13.09 39.25 -9.54
C PHE A 301 12.84 37.78 -9.91
N ILE A 302 12.57 37.47 -11.19
CA ILE A 302 12.31 36.10 -11.66
C ILE A 302 13.54 35.21 -11.46
N LYS A 303 14.76 35.75 -11.63
CA LYS A 303 16.00 35.01 -11.40
C LYS A 303 16.23 34.70 -9.92
N LYS A 304 15.82 35.57 -9.00
CA LYS A 304 16.12 35.48 -7.57
C LYS A 304 15.04 34.82 -6.72
N ASN A 305 13.77 34.99 -7.07
CA ASN A 305 12.65 34.45 -6.31
C ASN A 305 12.12 33.17 -6.98
N LEU A 306 11.50 32.29 -6.19
CA LEU A 306 11.01 30.99 -6.63
C LEU A 306 9.52 31.07 -6.95
N ALA A 307 9.15 31.01 -8.23
CA ALA A 307 7.75 30.97 -8.64
C ALA A 307 7.16 29.59 -8.36
N LEU A 308 5.95 29.50 -7.80
CA LEU A 308 5.30 28.20 -7.53
C LEU A 308 5.18 27.31 -8.80
N ARG A 309 5.07 27.92 -9.98
CA ARG A 309 5.08 27.21 -11.27
C ARG A 309 6.36 26.41 -11.53
N GLU A 310 7.50 26.82 -10.99
CA GLU A 310 8.77 26.08 -11.14
C GLU A 310 8.70 24.75 -10.37
N LEU A 311 8.15 24.77 -9.15
CA LEU A 311 7.90 23.55 -8.35
C LEU A 311 6.85 22.65 -9.03
N PHE A 312 5.75 23.22 -9.53
CA PHE A 312 4.74 22.42 -10.25
C PHE A 312 5.27 21.82 -11.55
N ALA A 313 6.18 22.50 -12.27
CA ALA A 313 6.82 21.95 -13.47
C ALA A 313 7.70 20.74 -13.14
N LEU A 314 8.55 20.83 -12.10
CA LEU A 314 9.34 19.68 -11.63
C LEU A 314 8.45 18.52 -11.19
N PHE A 315 7.36 18.79 -10.47
CA PHE A 315 6.41 17.76 -10.08
C PHE A 315 5.68 17.12 -11.29
N GLY A 316 5.36 17.91 -12.31
CA GLY A 316 4.81 17.43 -13.59
C GLY A 316 5.74 16.44 -14.29
N LEU A 317 7.01 16.81 -14.47
CA LEU A 317 8.04 15.94 -15.05
C LEU A 317 8.23 14.64 -14.24
N SER A 318 8.17 14.73 -12.91
CA SER A 318 8.17 13.55 -12.03
C SER A 318 6.97 12.64 -12.30
N MET A 319 5.75 13.17 -12.43
CA MET A 319 4.56 12.36 -12.73
C MET A 319 4.63 11.67 -14.09
N GLU A 320 5.15 12.35 -15.12
CA GLU A 320 5.34 11.79 -16.47
C GLU A 320 6.33 10.61 -16.46
N ASN A 321 7.39 10.70 -15.64
CA ASN A 321 8.39 9.66 -15.43
C ASN A 321 7.97 8.56 -14.42
N GLY A 322 6.69 8.52 -14.00
CA GLY A 322 6.16 7.48 -13.10
C GLY A 322 6.42 7.71 -11.60
N GLY A 323 6.95 8.87 -11.22
CA GLY A 323 7.10 9.35 -9.86
C GLY A 323 5.78 9.72 -9.18
N ALA A 324 5.87 10.36 -8.01
CA ALA A 324 4.73 10.62 -7.13
C ALA A 324 3.57 11.35 -7.82
N ARG A 325 2.34 10.89 -7.56
CA ARG A 325 1.09 11.49 -8.09
C ARG A 325 0.30 12.30 -7.06
N ARG A 326 0.84 12.48 -5.86
CA ARG A 326 0.23 13.27 -4.78
C ARG A 326 1.25 14.26 -4.25
N LEU A 327 0.93 15.54 -4.40
CA LEU A 327 1.66 16.67 -3.81
C LEU A 327 0.73 17.40 -2.86
N LEU A 328 1.14 17.54 -1.60
CA LEU A 328 0.56 18.48 -0.64
C LEU A 328 1.55 19.63 -0.47
N MET A 329 1.09 20.87 -0.68
CA MET A 329 1.86 22.07 -0.39
C MET A 329 1.24 22.81 0.78
N ILE A 330 2.04 23.12 1.80
CA ILE A 330 1.67 24.00 2.91
C ILE A 330 2.57 25.23 2.79
N ILE A 331 1.96 26.41 2.67
CA ILE A 331 2.66 27.67 2.45
C ILE A 331 2.23 28.65 3.55
N ASP A 332 3.21 29.12 4.30
CA ASP A 332 3.09 30.06 5.41
C ASP A 332 3.96 31.30 5.08
N THR A 333 3.32 32.41 4.73
CA THR A 333 3.95 33.60 4.13
C THR A 333 3.30 34.90 4.53
#